data_AF-A0A5K0V7I9-F1
#
_entry.id   AF-A0A5K0V7I9-F1
#
_cell.length_a   1.000
_cell.length_b   1.000
_cell.length_c   1.000
_cell.angle_alpha   90.00
_cell.angle_beta   90.00
_cell.angle_gamma   90.00
#
_symmetry.space_group_name_H-M   'P 1'
#
loop_
_entity.id
_entity.type
_entity.pdbx_description
1 polymer ?
#
loop_
_entity_poly.entity_id
_entity_poly.type
_entity_poly.pdbx_seq_one_letter_code
_entity_poly.pdbx_strand_id
1 'polypeptide(L)'
;IPADMVVNAMVVSMVAHSRQSASFIYHVGTSKQNPVRTSIIADCAYRYFSRSPLKGKDGKAISVRKPFLYTSMDDFKKYMNFYYNMPLQ
;
A
#
# COMPACT_ATOMS: atom_id res chain seq x y z
N ILE A 1 -2.72 6.61 1.74
CA ILE A 1 -3.45 7.74 2.35
C ILE A 1 -4.65 7.15 3.07
N PRO A 2 -4.93 7.56 4.31
CA PRO A 2 -6.12 7.12 5.05
C PRO A 2 -7.41 7.39 4.26
N ALA A 3 -8.41 6.51 4.39
CA ALA A 3 -9.64 6.58 3.61
C ALA A 3 -10.45 7.86 3.88
N ASP A 4 -10.50 8.28 5.14
CA ASP A 4 -11.12 9.53 5.59
C ASP A 4 -10.49 10.77 4.94
N MET A 5 -9.16 10.80 4.78
CA MET A 5 -8.50 11.92 4.08
C MET A 5 -8.84 11.96 2.60
N VAL A 6 -9.04 10.81 1.95
CA VAL A 6 -9.47 10.74 0.54
C VAL A 6 -10.88 11.30 0.39
N VAL A 7 -11.82 10.88 1.25
CA VAL A 7 -13.21 11.37 1.23
C VAL A 7 -13.26 12.86 1.50
N ASN A 8 -12.53 13.35 2.51
CA ASN A 8 -12.46 14.77 2.84
C ASN A 8 -11.91 15.59 1.67
N ALA A 9 -10.84 15.15 1.04
CA ALA A 9 -10.26 15.84 -0.11
C ALA A 9 -11.25 15.89 -1.29
N MET A 10 -12.00 14.81 -1.53
CA MET A 10 -13.02 14.77 -2.58
C MET A 10 -14.13 15.80 -2.33
N VAL A 11 -14.72 15.81 -1.12
CA VAL A 11 -15.80 16.74 -0.76
C VAL A 11 -15.33 18.19 -0.88
N VAL A 12 -14.14 18.52 -0.35
CA VAL A 12 -13.57 19.87 -0.43
C VAL A 12 -13.34 20.27 -1.89
N SER A 13 -12.80 19.38 -2.72
CA SER A 13 -12.55 19.64 -4.14
C SER A 13 -13.84 19.91 -4.91
N MET A 14 -14.91 19.16 -4.62
CA MET A 14 -16.23 19.36 -5.22
C MET A 14 -16.82 20.72 -4.87
N VAL A 15 -16.75 21.12 -3.59
CA VAL A 15 -17.29 22.42 -3.15
C VAL A 15 -16.49 23.58 -3.73
N ALA A 16 -15.16 23.49 -3.70
CA ALA A 16 -14.25 24.53 -4.18
C ALA A 16 -14.44 24.86 -5.68
N HIS A 17 -14.81 23.86 -6.49
CA HIS A 17 -14.99 24.02 -7.93
C HIS A 17 -16.44 23.85 -8.39
N SER A 18 -17.40 23.92 -7.47
CA SER A 18 -18.83 23.68 -7.74
C SER A 18 -19.47 24.57 -8.82
N ARG A 19 -18.85 25.71 -9.14
CA ARG A 19 -19.33 26.70 -10.13
C ARG A 19 -18.39 26.89 -11.32
N GLN A 20 -17.33 26.08 -11.42
CA GLN A 20 -16.35 26.20 -12.49
C GLN A 20 -16.56 25.07 -13.52
N SER A 21 -16.52 25.41 -14.81
CA SER A 21 -16.64 24.45 -15.91
C SER A 21 -15.31 23.78 -16.29
N ALA A 22 -14.22 24.13 -15.60
CA ALA A 22 -12.89 23.61 -15.86
C ALA A 22 -12.61 22.31 -15.07
N SER A 23 -11.77 21.45 -15.64
CA SER A 23 -11.30 20.23 -14.97
C SER A 23 -10.07 20.51 -14.12
N PHE A 24 -10.05 19.95 -12.91
CA PHE A 24 -8.94 20.08 -11.96
C PHE A 24 -8.40 18.72 -11.56
N ILE A 25 -7.07 18.61 -11.52
CA ILE A 25 -6.36 17.41 -11.07
C ILE A 25 -5.68 17.72 -9.74
N TYR A 26 -6.02 16.95 -8.70
CA TYR A 26 -5.46 17.09 -7.37
C TYR A 26 -4.54 15.90 -7.03
N HIS A 27 -3.30 16.20 -6.66
CA HIS A 27 -2.39 15.21 -6.07
C HIS A 27 -2.51 15.26 -4.55
N VAL A 28 -3.37 14.41 -4.00
CA VAL A 28 -3.58 14.29 -2.55
C VAL A 28 -2.55 13.30 -1.99
N GLY A 29 -1.94 13.63 -0.84
CA GLY A 29 -0.92 12.82 -0.19
C GLY A 29 -0.87 13.07 1.31
N THR A 30 -0.39 12.08 2.08
CA THR A 30 -0.03 12.29 3.49
C THR A 30 1.34 12.98 3.53
N SER A 31 1.47 14.05 4.33
CA SER A 31 2.67 14.91 4.57
C SER A 31 3.93 14.66 3.73
N LYS A 32 4.45 15.72 3.09
CA LYS A 32 5.74 15.72 2.40
C LYS A 32 6.94 15.61 3.36
N GLN A 33 6.78 15.98 4.63
CA GLN A 33 7.89 16.10 5.58
C GLN A 33 8.42 14.73 6.04
N ASN A 34 7.57 13.70 6.07
CA ASN A 34 7.95 12.35 6.49
C ASN A 34 7.33 11.30 5.55
N PRO A 35 7.89 11.10 4.34
CA PRO A 35 7.38 10.12 3.41
C PRO A 35 7.58 8.70 3.98
N VAL A 36 6.47 7.99 4.18
CA VAL A 36 6.50 6.60 4.64
C VAL A 36 7.00 5.71 3.50
N ARG A 37 8.14 5.05 3.72
CA ARG A 37 8.65 4.03 2.77
C ARG A 37 7.86 2.74 2.92
N THR A 38 7.68 2.00 1.83
CA THR A 38 7.01 0.69 1.84
C THR A 38 7.64 -0.30 2.83
N SER A 39 8.96 -0.22 3.03
CA SER A 39 9.67 -1.02 4.03
C SER A 39 9.22 -0.77 5.47
N ILE A 40 8.86 0.47 5.81
CA ILE A 40 8.34 0.82 7.15
C ILE A 40 6.98 0.14 7.34
N ILE A 41 6.12 0.17 6.32
CA ILE A 41 4.80 -0.47 6.37
C ILE A 41 4.96 -1.99 6.57
N ALA A 42 5.85 -2.63 5.80
CA ALA A 42 6.12 -4.06 5.93
C ALA A 42 6.68 -4.44 7.31
N ASP A 43 7.58 -3.62 7.87
CA ASP A 43 8.14 -3.86 9.20
C ASP A 43 7.10 -3.66 10.32
N CYS A 44 6.28 -2.61 10.22
CA CYS A 44 5.16 -2.38 11.15
C CYS A 44 4.17 -3.55 11.13
N ALA A 45 3.76 -4.01 9.94
CA ALA A 45 2.87 -5.15 9.80
C ALA A 45 3.48 -6.43 10.39
N TYR A 46 4.73 -6.73 10.05
CA TYR A 46 5.44 -7.89 10.58
C TYR A 46 5.51 -7.86 12.11
N ARG A 47 5.89 -6.72 12.70
CA ARG A 47 6.00 -6.55 14.16
C ARG A 47 4.66 -6.69 14.86
N TYR A 48 3.59 -6.11 14.28
CA TYR A 48 2.24 -6.20 14.82
C TYR A 48 1.76 -7.65 14.86
N PHE A 49 1.78 -8.35 13.72
CA PHE A 49 1.26 -9.72 13.65
C PHE A 49 2.19 -10.76 14.29
N SER A 50 3.48 -10.48 14.45
CA SER A 50 4.36 -11.33 15.26
C SER A 50 4.02 -11.27 16.75
N ARG A 51 3.56 -10.12 17.25
CA ARG A 51 3.18 -9.93 18.67
C ARG A 51 1.73 -10.34 18.94
N SER A 52 0.86 -10.11 17.97
CA SER A 52 -0.57 -10.41 18.04
C SER A 52 -0.96 -11.21 16.81
N PRO A 53 -0.60 -12.52 16.78
CA PRO A 53 -0.87 -13.35 15.62
C PRO A 53 -2.37 -13.51 15.41
N LEU A 54 -2.77 -13.48 14.14
CA LEU A 54 -4.11 -13.88 13.75
C LEU A 54 -4.29 -15.36 14.06
N LYS A 55 -5.47 -15.73 14.54
CA LYS A 55 -5.82 -17.13 14.75
C LYS A 55 -6.53 -17.67 13.51
N GLY A 56 -6.10 -18.84 13.06
CA GLY A 56 -6.77 -19.59 12.02
C GLY A 56 -8.15 -20.08 12.48
N LYS A 57 -8.90 -20.69 11.56
CA LYS A 57 -10.21 -21.30 11.87
C LYS A 57 -10.11 -22.42 12.91
N ASP A 58 -8.94 -23.05 13.01
CA ASP A 58 -8.60 -24.07 14.00
C ASP A 58 -8.13 -23.48 15.35
N GLY A 59 -8.17 -22.14 15.50
CA GLY A 59 -7.73 -21.44 16.70
C GLY A 59 -6.21 -21.31 16.85
N LYS A 60 -5.42 -21.90 15.94
CA LYS A 60 -3.95 -21.84 16.00
C LYS A 60 -3.43 -20.50 15.49
N ALA A 61 -2.36 -20.01 16.12
CA ALA A 61 -1.70 -18.79 15.68
C ALA A 61 -1.07 -18.98 14.28
N ILE A 62 -1.37 -18.05 13.37
CA ILE A 62 -0.75 -17.99 12.05
C ILE A 62 0.65 -17.42 12.20
N SER A 63 1.66 -18.21 11.84
CA SER A 63 3.05 -17.76 11.84
C SER A 63 3.27 -16.76 10.71
N VAL A 64 3.76 -15.57 11.05
CA VAL A 64 4.02 -14.50 10.10
C VAL A 64 5.52 -14.44 9.81
N ARG A 65 5.87 -14.45 8.52
CA ARG A 65 7.24 -14.22 8.05
C ARG A 65 7.41 -12.76 7.65
N LYS A 66 8.62 -12.22 7.81
CA LYS A 66 8.92 -10.86 7.37
C LYS A 66 8.76 -10.78 5.84
N PRO A 67 7.95 -9.83 5.31
CA PRO A 67 7.79 -9.68 3.88
C PRO A 67 9.13 -9.35 3.21
N PHE A 68 9.42 -10.03 2.10
CA PHE A 68 10.53 -9.66 1.24
C PHE A 68 10.08 -8.52 0.30
N LEU A 69 10.89 -7.48 0.19
CA LEU A 69 10.66 -6.37 -0.72
C LEU A 69 11.83 -6.28 -1.68
N TYR A 70 11.53 -6.30 -2.98
CA TYR A 70 12.55 -6.07 -4.01
C TYR A 70 13.07 -4.63 -3.91
N THR A 71 14.39 -4.50 -4.00
CA THR A 71 15.08 -3.21 -3.95
C THR A 71 15.13 -2.52 -5.32
N SER A 72 14.89 -3.26 -6.40
CA SER A 72 14.88 -2.74 -7.77
C SER A 72 13.74 -3.34 -8.59
N MET A 73 13.27 -2.58 -9.59
CA MET A 73 12.30 -3.06 -10.56
C MET A 73 12.87 -4.16 -11.46
N ASP A 74 14.18 -4.17 -11.70
CA ASP A 74 14.81 -5.18 -12.54
C ASP A 74 14.82 -6.54 -11.84
N ASP A 75 15.12 -6.59 -10.54
CA ASP A 75 15.07 -7.83 -9.76
C ASP A 75 13.64 -8.36 -9.65
N PHE A 76 12.67 -7.47 -9.46
CA PHE A 76 11.25 -7.82 -9.47
C PHE A 76 10.83 -8.41 -10.83
N LYS A 77 11.19 -7.75 -11.94
CA LYS A 77 10.87 -8.24 -13.29
C LYS A 77 11.53 -9.57 -13.59
N LYS A 78 12.79 -9.77 -13.23
CA LYS A 78 13.49 -11.06 -13.38
C LYS A 78 12.75 -12.18 -12.66
N TYR A 79 12.35 -11.94 -11.40
CA TYR A 79 11.57 -12.89 -10.63
C TYR A 79 10.22 -13.21 -11.29
N MET A 80 9.44 -12.19 -11.67
CA MET A 80 8.15 -12.43 -12.33
C MET A 80 8.30 -13.18 -13.65
N ASN A 81 9.35 -12.87 -14.42
CA ASN A 81 9.58 -13.53 -15.70
C ASN A 81 9.93 -15.01 -15.52
N PHE A 82 10.82 -15.33 -14.59
CA PHE A 82 11.27 -16.70 -14.36
C PHE A 82 10.16 -17.58 -13.75
N TYR A 83 9.43 -17.06 -12.75
CA TYR A 83 8.48 -17.88 -11.99
C TYR A 83 7.06 -17.86 -12.53
N TYR A 84 6.67 -16.84 -13.30
CA TYR A 84 5.27 -16.69 -13.75
C TYR A 84 5.13 -16.58 -15.25
N ASN A 85 5.98 -15.83 -15.96
CA ASN A 85 5.81 -15.67 -17.41
C ASN A 85 6.34 -16.85 -18.22
N MET A 86 7.54 -17.35 -17.90
CA MET A 86 8.16 -18.46 -18.61
C MET A 86 7.37 -19.77 -18.50
N PRO A 87 6.80 -20.14 -17.34
CA PRO A 87 5.95 -21.35 -17.24
C PRO A 87 4.62 -21.26 -18.00
N LEU A 88 4.23 -20.08 -18.50
CA LEU A 88 3.01 -19.87 -19.28
C LEU A 88 3.24 -19.89 -20.80
N GLN A 89 4.49 -20.06 -21.25
CA GLN A 89 4.85 -20.28 -22.65
C GLN A 89 4.91 -21.77 -22.97
#